data_AF-A0A7Y0X6F2-F1
#
_entry.id   AF-A0A7Y0X6F2-F1
#
_cell.length_a   1.000
_cell.length_b   1.000
_cell.length_c   1.000
_cell.angle_alpha   90.00
_cell.angle_beta   90.00
_cell.angle_gamma   90.00
#
_symmetry.space_group_name_H-M   'P 1'
#
loop_
_entity.id
_entity.type
_entity.pdbx_description
1 polymer ?
#
loop_
_entity_poly.entity_id
_entity_poly.type
_entity_poly.pdbx_seq_one_letter_code
_entity_poly.pdbx_strand_id
1 'polypeptide(L)' 'MDYYQEITLLPDADISLGFIWQNVFQPVHLALVDNKIAGHQSAIAVSFPEYGKSGF' A
#
# COMPACT_ATOMS: atom_id res chain seq x y z
N MET A 1 7.45 -8.20 -13.74
CA MET A 1 6.88 -6.93 -13.25
C MET A 1 7.79 -5.87 -13.81
N ASP A 2 7.35 -5.22 -14.88
CA ASP A 2 8.25 -4.40 -15.70
C ASP A 2 8.42 -3.00 -15.13
N TYR A 3 7.50 -2.57 -14.25
CA TYR A 3 7.46 -1.25 -13.62
C TYR A 3 6.89 -1.34 -12.20
N TYR A 4 7.29 -0.40 -11.33
CA TYR A 4 6.71 -0.21 -10.00
C TYR A 4 6.62 1.29 -9.67
N GLN A 5 5.67 1.64 -8.81
CA GLN A 5 5.54 2.96 -8.21
C GLN A 5 5.77 2.84 -6.71
N GLU A 6 6.67 3.65 -6.17
CA GLU A 6 6.88 3.75 -4.72
C GLU A 6 6.00 4.85 -4.13
N ILE A 7 5.37 4.56 -2.99
CA ILE A 7 4.62 5.51 -2.18
C ILE A 7 5.21 5.47 -0.78
N THR A 8 5.89 6.55 -0.39
CA THR A 8 6.42 6.70 0.98
C THR A 8 5.42 7.49 1.81
N LEU A 9 5.00 6.94 2.95
CA LEU A 9 4.16 7.63 3.91
C LEU A 9 5.04 8.46 4.82
N LEU A 10 4.79 9.77 4.88
CA LEU A 10 5.57 10.71 5.67
C LEU A 10 4.73 11.16 6.88
N PRO A 11 4.84 10.48 8.04
CA PRO A 11 4.22 10.97 9.26
C PRO A 11 4.93 12.25 9.74
N ASP A 12 4.23 13.02 10.55
CA ASP A 12 4.76 14.21 11.21
C ASP A 12 4.36 14.25 12.70
N ALA A 13 4.63 15.38 13.37
CA ALA A 13 4.37 15.54 14.80
C ALA A 13 2.88 15.45 15.16
N ASP A 14 1.98 15.81 14.24
CA ASP A 14 0.52 15.82 14.44
C ASP A 14 -0.13 14.57 13.82
N ILE A 15 0.49 13.99 12.79
CA ILE A 15 -0.07 12.90 11.99
C ILE A 15 0.78 11.64 12.12
N SER A 16 0.27 10.66 12.87
CA SER A 16 0.88 9.34 12.98
C SER A 16 0.85 8.53 11.67
N LEU A 17 1.81 7.61 11.52
CA LEU A 17 1.85 6.67 10.39
C LEU A 17 0.57 5.83 10.29
N GLY A 18 0.05 5.37 11.43
CA GLY A 18 -1.18 4.58 11.49
C GLY A 18 -2.40 5.35 10.96
N PHE A 19 -2.49 6.65 11.24
CA PHE A 19 -3.53 7.50 10.70
C PHE A 19 -3.45 7.61 9.17
N ILE A 20 -2.25 7.85 8.62
CA ILE A 20 -2.05 7.88 7.16
C ILE A 20 -2.45 6.52 6.56
N TRP A 21 -2.09 5.43 7.24
CA TRP A 21 -2.39 4.09 6.74
C TRP A 21 -3.88 3.77 6.65
N GLN A 22 -4.67 4.20 7.63
CA GLN A 22 -6.13 4.07 7.58
C GLN A 22 -6.74 4.76 6.35
N ASN A 23 -6.15 5.88 5.91
CA ASN A 23 -6.62 6.63 4.75
C ASN A 23 -6.14 6.02 3.41
N VAL A 24 -4.95 5.40 3.38
CA VAL A 24 -4.36 4.84 2.16
C VAL A 24 -4.82 3.39 1.88
N PHE A 25 -5.11 2.61 2.92
CA PHE A 25 -5.42 1.18 2.77
C PHE A 25 -6.65 0.92 1.90
N GLN A 26 -7.71 1.74 2.03
CA GLN A 26 -8.94 1.53 1.28
C GLN A 26 -8.80 1.81 -0.23
N PRO A 27 -8.19 2.92 -0.68
CA PRO A 27 -7.82 3.11 -2.07
C PRO A 27 -6.96 1.98 -2.65
N VAL A 28 -5.99 1.47 -1.87
CA VAL A 28 -5.16 0.33 -2.29
C VAL A 28 -6.00 -0.93 -2.50
N HIS A 29 -6.90 -1.23 -1.57
CA HIS A 29 -7.82 -2.36 -1.72
C HIS A 29 -8.69 -2.23 -2.97
N LEU A 30 -9.27 -1.05 -3.22
CA LEU A 30 -10.09 -0.79 -4.40
C LEU A 30 -9.29 -0.97 -5.70
N ALA A 31 -8.06 -0.46 -5.77
CA ALA A 31 -7.20 -0.66 -6.93
C ALA A 31 -6.94 -2.15 -7.22
N LEU A 32 -6.73 -2.97 -6.18
CA LEU A 32 -6.57 -4.43 -6.34
C LEU A 32 -7.85 -5.10 -6.86
N VAL A 33 -9.01 -4.65 -6.38
CA VAL A 33 -10.35 -5.15 -6.79
C VAL A 33 -10.65 -4.78 -8.24
N ASP A 34 -10.40 -3.53 -8.63
CA ASP A 34 -10.66 -3.02 -9.99
C ASP A 34 -9.76 -3.69 -11.04
N ASN A 35 -8.57 -4.16 -10.64
CA ASN A 35 -7.62 -4.85 -11.50
C ASN A 35 -7.70 -6.39 -11.41
N LYS A 36 -8.78 -6.94 -10.82
CA LYS A 36 -8.96 -8.38 -10.67
C LYS A 36 -9.18 -9.05 -12.03
N ILE A 37 -8.34 -10.03 -12.36
CA ILE A 37 -8.37 -10.74 -13.65
C ILE A 37 -8.92 -12.16 -13.54
N ALA A 38 -8.94 -12.75 -12.33
CA ALA A 38 -9.54 -14.05 -12.06
C ALA A 38 -9.82 -14.22 -10.55
N GLY A 39 -10.29 -15.41 -10.16
CA GLY A 39 -10.35 -15.79 -8.74
C GLY A 39 -8.96 -15.69 -8.10
N HIS A 40 -8.81 -14.80 -7.13
CA HIS A 40 -7.56 -14.55 -6.40
C HIS A 40 -6.37 -14.04 -7.24
N GLN A 41 -6.61 -13.47 -8.42
CA GLN A 41 -5.57 -12.89 -9.26
C GLN A 41 -5.89 -11.44 -9.61
N SER A 42 -4.86 -10.58 -9.59
CA SER A 42 -4.94 -9.18 -10.00
C SER A 42 -3.81 -8.87 -10.96
N ALA A 43 -4.04 -7.95 -11.89
CA ALA A 43 -3.01 -7.47 -12.82
C ALA A 43 -1.94 -6.62 -12.13
N ILE A 44 -2.22 -6.14 -10.91
CA ILE A 44 -1.30 -5.37 -10.08
C ILE A 44 -1.11 -6.03 -8.71
N ALA A 45 -0.03 -5.66 -8.03
CA ALA A 45 0.29 -6.13 -6.68
C ALA A 45 0.85 -4.99 -5.83
N VAL A 46 0.80 -5.17 -4.51
CA VAL A 46 1.38 -4.24 -3.54
C VAL A 46 2.37 -5.00 -2.66
N SER A 47 3.53 -4.38 -2.43
CA SER A 47 4.57 -4.87 -1.53
C SER A 47 4.79 -3.89 -0.39
N PHE A 48 5.13 -4.40 0.80
CA PHE A 48 5.47 -3.61 1.98
C PHE A 48 6.95 -3.83 2.33
N PRO A 49 7.90 -3.20 1.63
CA PRO A 49 9.33 -3.51 1.75
C PRO A 49 9.92 -3.19 3.13
N GLU A 50 9.32 -2.25 3.87
CA GLU A 50 9.75 -1.90 5.22
C GLU A 50 9.03 -2.69 6.33
N TYR A 51 8.10 -3.59 5.99
CA TYR A 51 7.34 -4.34 6.99
C TYR A 51 8.26 -5.22 7.85
N GLY A 52 8.25 -4.99 9.16
CA GLY A 52 9.07 -5.72 10.14
C GLY A 52 10.49 -5.17 10.32
N LYS A 53 10.86 -4.06 9.68
CA LYS A 53 12.13 -3.38 9.96
C LYS A 53 12.08 -2.65 11.30
N SER A 54 13.19 -2.72 12.04
CA SER A 54 13.36 -2.00 13.29
C SER A 54 13.45 -0.48 13.04
N GLY A 55 12.62 0.31 13.71
CA GLY A 55 12.63 1.78 13.60
C GLY A 55 11.44 2.38 12.85
N PHE A 56 10.48 1.56 12.42
CA PHE A 56 9.16 1.94 11.93
C PHE A 56 8.07 1.39 12.83
#